data_AF-A0A7D5BEL9-F1
#
_entry.id   AF-A0A7D5BEL9-F1
#
_cell.length_a   1.000
_cell.length_b   1.000
_cell.length_c   1.000
_cell.angle_alpha   90.00
_cell.angle_beta   90.00
_cell.angle_gamma   90.00
#
_symmetry.space_group_name_H-M   'P 1'
#
loop_
_entity.id
_entity.type
_entity.pdbx_description
1 polymer ?
#
loop_
_entity_poly.entity_id
_entity_poly.type
_entity_poly.pdbx_seq_one_letter_code
_entity_poly.pdbx_strand_id
1 'polypeptide(L)' 'SMFTANPWICISGELGETQILQIPRNVLEMTFE' A
#
# COMPACT_ATOMS: atom_id res chain seq x y z
N SER A 1 3.85 20.94 4.81
CA SER A 1 2.59 20.50 4.18
C SER A 1 2.29 19.11 4.68
N MET A 2 1.05 18.79 5.04
CA MET A 2 0.64 17.43 5.44
C MET A 2 0.09 16.69 4.23
N PHE A 3 0.43 15.42 4.08
CA PHE A 3 -0.14 14.57 3.03
C PHE A 3 -1.57 14.17 3.41
N THR A 4 -2.54 14.50 2.56
CA THR A 4 -3.98 14.34 2.86
C THR A 4 -4.70 13.31 2.00
N ALA A 5 -4.06 12.79 0.97
CA ALA A 5 -4.65 11.76 0.12
C ALA A 5 -4.73 10.41 0.86
N ASN A 6 -5.53 9.49 0.32
CA ASN A 6 -5.58 8.10 0.76
C ASN A 6 -4.69 7.27 -0.16
N PRO A 7 -3.49 6.84 0.30
CA PRO A 7 -2.56 6.10 -0.54
C PRO A 7 -3.00 4.65 -0.71
N TRP A 8 -2.54 4.03 -1.81
CA TRP A 8 -2.68 2.61 -2.06
C TRP A 8 -1.40 2.07 -2.69
N ILE A 9 -1.17 0.76 -2.58
CA ILE A 9 -0.03 0.07 -3.16
C ILE A 9 -0.46 -1.24 -3.81
N CYS A 10 0.25 -1.66 -4.86
CA CYS A 10 0.16 -2.98 -5.47
C CYS A 10 1.58 -3.52 -5.62
N ILE A 11 1.82 -4.75 -5.16
CA ILE A 11 3.13 -5.40 -5.21
C ILE A 11 3.02 -6.55 -6.20
N SER A 12 3.88 -6.55 -7.22
CA SER A 12 3.91 -7.58 -8.26
C SER A 12 5.28 -8.25 -8.30
N GLY A 13 5.28 -9.57 -8.55
CA GLY A 13 6.46 -10.42 -8.68
C GLY A 13 6.27 -11.46 -9.77
N GLU A 14 7.27 -12.32 -9.97
CA GLU A 14 7.29 -13.29 -11.08
C GLU A 14 6.12 -14.29 -11.05
N LEU A 15 5.65 -14.65 -9.85
CA LEU A 15 4.60 -15.65 -9.65
C LEU A 15 3.19 -15.06 -9.47
N GLY A 16 3.05 -13.73 -9.52
CA GLY A 16 1.77 -13.07 -9.35
C GLY A 16 1.88 -11.68 -8.69
N GLU A 17 0.72 -11.13 -8.32
CA GLU A 17 0.60 -9.80 -7.74
C GLU A 17 -0.41 -9.78 -6.58
N THR A 18 -0.26 -8.80 -5.69
CA THR A 18 -1.27 -8.50 -4.69
C THR A 18 -2.48 -7.83 -5.35
N GLN A 19 -3.59 -7.80 -4.62
CA GLN A 19 -4.65 -6.84 -4.95
C GLN A 19 -4.19 -5.41 -4.64
N ILE A 20 -5.04 -4.44 -4.94
CA ILE A 20 -4.86 -3.06 -4.45
C ILE A 20 -4.97 -3.05 -2.94
N LEU A 21 -3.87 -2.74 -2.26
CA LEU A 21 -3.82 -2.55 -0.82
C LEU A 21 -4.04 -1.07 -0.49
N GLN A 22 -5.16 -0.75 0.16
CA GLN A 22 -5.39 0.58 0.70
C GLN A 22 -4.51 0.80 1.93
N ILE A 23 -3.66 1.82 1.90
CA ILE A 23 -2.78 2.18 3.01
C ILE A 23 -3.51 3.17 3.92
N PRO A 24 -3.66 2.88 5.22
CA PRO A 24 -4.25 3.84 6.15
C PRO A 24 -3.44 5.15 6.18
N ARG A 25 -4.13 6.29 6.29
CA ARG A 25 -3.45 7.60 6.32
C ARG A 25 -2.40 7.65 7.42
N ASN A 26 -1.24 8.22 7.09
CA ASN A 26 -0.07 8.37 7.96
C ASN A 26 0.61 7.05 8.37
N VAL A 27 0.28 5.92 7.73
CA VAL A 27 1.03 4.66 7.87
C VAL A 27 2.10 4.60 6.80
N LEU A 28 3.35 4.38 7.22
CA LEU A 28 4.51 4.25 6.35
C LEU A 28 5.19 2.88 6.45
N GLU A 29 4.78 2.04 7.40
CA GLU A 29 5.30 0.69 7.60
C GLU A 29 4.16 -0.25 8.01
N MET A 30 4.05 -1.38 7.31
CA MET A 30 3.09 -2.44 7.60
C MET A 30 3.60 -3.77 7.03
N THR A 31 3.11 -4.88 7.57
CA THR A 31 3.37 -6.23 7.03
C THR A 31 2.07 -6.79 6.49
N PHE A 32 2.12 -7.32 5.27
CA PHE A 32 1.02 -8.00 4.59
C PHE A 32 1.41 -9.47 4.40
N GLU A 33 0.50 -10.39 4.71
CA GLU A 33 0.70 -11.84 4.55
C GLU A 33 0.30 -12.32 3.15
#